data_AF-A0A8C6Y5D5-F1
#
_entry.id   AF-A0A8C6Y5D5-F1
#
_cell.length_a   1.000
_cell.length_b   1.000
_cell.length_c   1.000
_cell.angle_alpha   90.00
_cell.angle_beta   90.00
_cell.angle_gamma   90.00
#
_symmetry.space_group_name_H-M   'P 1'
#
loop_
_entity.id
_entity.type
_entity.pdbx_description
1 polymer ?
#
loop_
_entity_poly.entity_id
_entity_poly.type
_entity_poly.pdbx_seq_one_letter_code
_entity_poly.pdbx_strand_id
1 'polypeptide(L)'
;MPADYNGTWEMVLNENFEGYMIALGIDFATRKIANHLKQTKEFIQDGDNFKTKTLSTFRNYELNYTIGVEFEEHTKGLDNRVVKTTVTWDGDKLVCVQKGEKNNRGWKHWIEGDKLHLVRTKYVDFV
;
A
#
# COMPACT_ATOMS: atom_id res chain seq x y z
N MET A 1 -3.99 22.11 -7.01
CA MET A 1 -4.84 20.93 -7.24
C MET A 1 -4.09 19.74 -6.69
N PRO A 2 -4.76 18.77 -6.04
CA PRO A 2 -4.11 17.52 -5.62
C PRO A 2 -3.48 16.84 -6.83
N ALA A 3 -2.41 16.05 -6.62
CA ALA A 3 -1.81 15.27 -7.70
C ALA A 3 -2.82 14.27 -8.28
N ASP A 4 -2.71 14.03 -9.59
CA ASP A 4 -3.51 13.03 -10.30
C ASP A 4 -2.73 11.71 -10.38
N TYR A 5 -3.25 10.67 -9.74
CA TYR A 5 -2.66 9.33 -9.70
C TYR A 5 -3.22 8.39 -10.76
N ASN A 6 -4.23 8.82 -11.53
CA ASN A 6 -4.93 7.97 -12.49
C ASN A 6 -3.95 7.24 -13.43
N GLY A 7 -4.21 5.95 -13.65
CA GLY A 7 -3.47 5.15 -14.61
C GLY A 7 -2.97 3.82 -14.06
N THR A 8 -2.14 3.19 -14.88
CA THR A 8 -1.56 1.86 -14.63
C THR A 8 -0.05 1.99 -14.52
N TRP A 9 0.49 1.47 -13.42
CA TRP A 9 1.88 1.63 -13.02
C TRP A 9 2.53 0.25 -12.87
N GLU A 10 3.62 0.02 -13.61
CA GLU A 10 4.36 -1.24 -13.56
C GLU A 10 5.55 -1.16 -12.60
N MET A 11 5.76 -2.21 -11.81
CA MET A 11 6.86 -2.26 -10.85
C MET A 11 8.22 -2.31 -11.54
N VAL A 12 9.00 -1.25 -11.39
CA VAL A 12 10.39 -1.18 -11.85
C VAL A 12 11.39 -1.68 -10.80
N LEU A 13 11.15 -1.36 -9.51
CA LEU A 13 12.05 -1.67 -8.39
C LEU A 13 11.23 -2.05 -7.15
N ASN A 14 11.77 -2.95 -6.32
CA ASN A 14 11.15 -3.35 -5.05
C ASN A 14 12.25 -3.68 -4.03
N GLU A 15 12.51 -2.76 -3.12
CA GLU A 15 13.58 -2.88 -2.13
C GLU A 15 13.03 -3.31 -0.76
N ASN A 16 13.76 -4.18 -0.06
CA ASN A 16 13.44 -4.64 1.30
C ASN A 16 12.01 -5.21 1.50
N PHE A 17 11.42 -5.81 0.46
CA PHE A 17 10.09 -6.39 0.56
C PHE A 17 10.02 -7.61 1.50
N GLU A 18 11.07 -8.45 1.51
CA GLU A 18 11.23 -9.56 2.46
C GLU A 18 11.13 -9.07 3.92
N GLY A 19 11.91 -8.04 4.28
CA GLY A 19 11.94 -7.49 5.63
C GLY A 19 10.59 -6.94 6.07
N TYR A 20 9.90 -6.23 5.16
CA TYR A 20 8.53 -5.76 5.40
C TYR A 20 7.56 -6.92 5.67
N MET A 21 7.60 -7.97 4.86
CA MET A 21 6.73 -9.14 5.04
C MET A 21 7.03 -9.91 6.32
N ILE A 22 8.31 -10.02 6.73
CA ILE A 22 8.72 -10.58 8.03
C ILE A 22 8.10 -9.79 9.17
N ALA A 23 8.17 -8.45 9.13
CA ALA A 23 7.61 -7.58 10.17
C ALA A 23 6.07 -7.69 10.29
N LEU A 24 5.40 -8.10 9.21
CA LEU A 24 3.96 -8.42 9.22
C LEU A 24 3.65 -9.86 9.68
N GLY A 25 4.65 -10.71 9.87
CA GLY A 25 4.48 -12.10 10.27
C GLY A 25 3.98 -13.01 9.14
N ILE A 26 4.26 -12.66 7.88
CA ILE A 26 3.94 -13.49 6.72
C ILE A 26 4.89 -14.70 6.70
N ASP A 27 4.37 -15.90 6.44
CA ASP A 27 5.15 -17.14 6.47
C ASP A 27 6.21 -17.23 5.36
N PHE A 28 7.26 -18.03 5.59
CA PHE A 28 8.43 -18.12 4.71
C PHE A 28 8.08 -18.53 3.27
N ALA A 29 7.14 -19.47 3.08
CA ALA A 29 6.79 -19.94 1.75
C ALA A 29 6.10 -18.84 0.94
N THR A 30 5.14 -18.14 1.55
CA THR A 30 4.46 -16.98 0.93
C THR A 30 5.47 -15.88 0.55
N ARG A 31 6.41 -15.55 1.45
CA ARG A 31 7.43 -14.51 1.16
C ARG A 31 8.31 -14.89 -0.02
N LYS A 32 8.78 -16.15 -0.07
CA LYS A 32 9.63 -16.65 -1.15
C LYS A 32 8.95 -16.51 -2.51
N ILE A 33 7.66 -16.84 -2.61
CA ILE A 33 6.88 -16.63 -3.84
C ILE A 33 6.76 -15.14 -4.14
N ALA A 34 6.32 -14.34 -3.16
CA ALA A 34 6.00 -12.93 -3.34
C ALA A 34 7.19 -12.07 -3.81
N ASN A 35 8.43 -12.37 -3.39
CA ASN A 35 9.61 -11.62 -3.84
C ASN A 35 9.94 -11.78 -5.33
N HIS A 36 9.47 -12.85 -5.98
CA HIS A 36 9.71 -13.08 -7.40
C HIS A 36 8.62 -12.49 -8.29
N LEU A 37 7.59 -11.89 -7.69
CA LEU A 37 6.46 -11.32 -8.42
C LEU A 37 6.73 -9.88 -8.81
N LYS A 38 6.38 -9.55 -10.06
CA LYS A 38 6.18 -8.17 -10.48
C LYS A 38 4.74 -7.78 -10.15
N GLN A 39 4.57 -6.55 -9.64
CA GLN A 39 3.24 -6.00 -9.36
C GLN A 39 2.90 -4.92 -10.37
N THR A 40 1.63 -4.88 -10.77
CA THR A 40 1.03 -3.75 -11.49
C THR A 40 0.05 -3.06 -10.56
N LYS A 41 0.06 -1.74 -10.52
CA LYS A 41 -0.84 -0.94 -9.69
C LYS A 41 -1.73 -0.09 -10.56
N GLU A 42 -3.03 -0.17 -10.34
CA GLU A 42 -4.03 0.65 -11.04
C GLU A 42 -4.66 1.63 -10.06
N PHE A 43 -4.85 2.87 -10.51
CA PHE A 43 -5.61 3.89 -9.81
C PHE A 43 -6.74 4.40 -10.70
N ILE A 44 -7.92 4.48 -10.10
CA ILE A 44 -9.03 5.30 -10.58
C ILE A 44 -9.31 6.33 -9.48
N GLN A 45 -9.08 7.59 -9.79
CA GLN A 45 -9.25 8.74 -8.90
C GLN A 45 -10.36 9.64 -9.43
N ASP A 46 -11.42 9.80 -8.63
CA ASP A 46 -12.54 10.71 -8.87
C ASP A 46 -12.65 11.69 -7.69
N GLY A 47 -11.98 12.83 -7.82
CA GLY A 47 -11.77 13.77 -6.73
C GLY A 47 -11.03 13.10 -5.57
N ASP A 48 -11.70 12.99 -4.43
CA ASP A 48 -11.18 12.33 -3.22
C ASP A 48 -11.57 10.84 -3.13
N ASN A 49 -12.31 10.29 -4.09
CA ASN A 49 -12.67 8.88 -4.13
C ASN A 49 -11.64 8.10 -4.95
N PHE A 50 -11.01 7.12 -4.33
CA PHE A 50 -10.00 6.28 -4.95
C PHE A 50 -10.47 4.85 -5.01
N LYS A 51 -10.24 4.22 -6.17
CA LYS A 51 -10.26 2.77 -6.32
C LYS A 51 -8.89 2.33 -6.78
N THR A 52 -8.26 1.45 -6.01
CA THR A 52 -6.90 1.00 -6.30
C THR A 52 -6.86 -0.51 -6.41
N LYS A 53 -6.04 -1.00 -7.34
CA LYS A 53 -5.75 -2.43 -7.49
C LYS A 53 -4.25 -2.64 -7.47
N THR A 54 -3.81 -3.66 -6.76
CA THR A 54 -2.43 -4.16 -6.81
C THR A 54 -2.49 -5.59 -7.33
N LEU A 55 -2.00 -5.79 -8.54
CA LEU A 55 -2.14 -7.01 -9.31
C LEU A 55 -0.82 -7.77 -9.36
N SER A 56 -0.88 -9.09 -9.28
CA SER A 56 0.26 -9.99 -9.53
C SER A 56 -0.24 -11.32 -10.07
N THR A 57 0.66 -12.18 -10.54
CA THR A 57 0.28 -13.52 -11.02
C THR A 57 -0.13 -14.49 -9.89
N PHE A 58 0.05 -14.10 -8.62
CA PHE A 58 -0.28 -14.94 -7.46
C PHE A 58 -1.51 -14.44 -6.70
N ARG A 59 -1.50 -13.18 -6.26
CA ARG A 59 -2.59 -12.58 -5.48
C ARG A 59 -2.81 -11.13 -5.90
N ASN A 60 -4.08 -10.75 -5.94
CA ASN A 60 -4.52 -9.38 -6.21
C ASN A 60 -5.10 -8.79 -4.94
N TYR A 61 -4.94 -7.48 -4.78
CA TYR A 61 -5.43 -6.74 -3.63
C TYR A 61 -6.12 -5.46 -4.10
N GLU A 62 -7.38 -5.29 -3.74
CA GLU A 62 -8.16 -4.10 -4.07
C GLU A 62 -8.43 -3.28 -2.81
N LEU A 63 -8.37 -1.95 -2.95
CA LEU A 63 -8.63 -1.02 -1.86
C LEU A 63 -9.36 0.20 -2.42
N ASN A 64 -10.59 0.42 -1.93
CA ASN A 64 -11.41 1.57 -2.25
C ASN A 64 -11.55 2.45 -1.00
N TYR A 65 -11.35 3.75 -1.15
CA TYR A 65 -11.37 4.68 -0.02
C TYR A 65 -11.72 6.09 -0.46
N THR A 66 -12.17 6.90 0.49
CA THR A 66 -12.34 8.35 0.32
C THR A 66 -11.31 9.04 1.20
N ILE A 67 -10.61 10.04 0.67
CA ILE A 67 -9.60 10.79 1.41
C ILE A 67 -10.20 11.40 2.69
N GLY A 68 -9.48 11.27 3.81
CA GLY A 68 -9.86 11.78 5.12
C GLY A 68 -10.88 10.94 5.89
N VAL A 69 -11.46 9.90 5.27
CA VAL A 69 -12.48 9.05 5.90
C VAL A 69 -11.84 7.76 6.43
N GLU A 70 -11.98 7.49 7.73
CA GLU A 70 -11.55 6.22 8.32
C GLU A 70 -12.50 5.08 7.90
N PHE A 71 -11.95 3.93 7.54
CA PHE A 71 -12.72 2.75 7.16
C PHE A 71 -12.07 1.46 7.67
N GLU A 72 -12.84 0.38 7.68
CA GLU A 72 -12.33 -0.95 8.02
C GLU A 72 -11.71 -1.60 6.78
N GLU A 73 -10.42 -1.93 6.86
CA GLU A 73 -9.67 -2.60 5.80
C GLU A 73 -9.38 -4.04 6.18
N HIS A 74 -9.73 -4.97 5.28
CA HIS A 74 -9.41 -6.38 5.41
C HIS A 74 -8.23 -6.71 4.49
N THR A 75 -7.06 -7.00 5.07
CA THR A 75 -5.83 -7.28 4.32
C THR A 75 -5.76 -8.75 3.87
N LYS A 76 -6.90 -9.28 3.42
CA LYS A 76 -7.07 -10.67 2.99
C LYS A 76 -6.14 -10.99 1.83
N GLY A 77 -5.48 -12.14 1.90
CA GLY A 77 -4.49 -12.54 0.90
C GLY A 77 -3.13 -11.83 1.05
N LEU A 78 -3.00 -10.89 1.98
CA LEU A 78 -1.73 -10.37 2.45
C LEU A 78 -1.39 -11.03 3.78
N ASP A 79 -1.57 -10.31 4.89
CA ASP A 79 -1.34 -10.78 6.25
C ASP A 79 -2.64 -11.14 7.02
N ASN A 80 -3.79 -11.09 6.34
CA ASN A 80 -5.11 -11.52 6.84
C ASN A 80 -5.54 -10.86 8.16
N ARG A 81 -5.39 -9.54 8.25
CA ARG A 81 -5.83 -8.74 9.40
C ARG A 81 -6.96 -7.80 9.05
N VAL A 82 -7.68 -7.38 10.08
CA VAL A 82 -8.62 -6.26 10.01
C VAL A 82 -7.96 -5.06 10.70
N VAL A 83 -7.88 -3.94 9.99
CA VAL A 83 -7.28 -2.69 10.49
C VAL A 83 -8.21 -1.52 10.21
N LYS A 84 -8.08 -0.45 11.00
CA LYS A 84 -8.72 0.82 10.72
C LYS A 84 -7.78 1.69 9.90
N THR A 85 -8.18 2.00 8.69
CA THR A 85 -7.34 2.69 7.72
C THR A 85 -7.85 4.09 7.44
N THR A 86 -6.94 5.06 7.37
CA THR A 86 -7.25 6.41 6.90
C THR A 86 -6.17 6.84 5.92
N VAL A 87 -6.60 7.34 4.76
CA VAL A 87 -5.71 7.92 3.74
C VAL A 87 -5.93 9.43 3.69
N THR A 88 -4.84 10.20 3.67
CA THR A 88 -4.86 11.66 3.74
C THR A 88 -3.87 12.26 2.74
N TRP A 89 -4.11 13.50 2.35
CA TRP A 89 -3.14 14.30 1.59
C TRP A 89 -2.07 14.88 2.52
N ASP A 90 -0.81 14.79 2.11
CA ASP A 90 0.37 15.48 2.66
C ASP A 90 1.05 16.23 1.50
N GLY A 91 0.55 17.44 1.21
CA GLY A 91 0.88 18.14 -0.03
C GLY A 91 0.35 17.40 -1.25
N ASP A 92 1.26 16.95 -2.12
CA ASP A 92 0.98 16.15 -3.31
C ASP A 92 1.05 14.64 -3.06
N LYS A 93 1.27 14.22 -1.81
CA LYS A 93 1.48 12.82 -1.42
C LYS A 93 0.25 12.23 -0.77
N LEU A 94 -0.01 10.95 -1.03
CA LEU A 94 -0.98 10.16 -0.31
C LEU A 94 -0.30 9.47 0.87
N VAL A 95 -0.79 9.72 2.08
CA VAL A 95 -0.31 9.11 3.32
C VAL A 95 -1.41 8.28 3.94
N CYS A 96 -1.11 7.00 4.17
CA CYS A 96 -2.01 6.04 4.77
C CYS A 96 -1.51 5.59 6.13
N VAL A 97 -2.41 5.58 7.12
CA VAL A 97 -2.19 5.02 8.45
C VAL A 97 -3.15 3.85 8.64
N GLN A 98 -2.61 2.71 9.07
CA GLN A 98 -3.35 1.46 9.30
C GLN A 98 -3.24 1.08 10.78
N LYS A 99 -4.26 1.40 11.58
CA LYS A 99 -4.29 1.12 13.02
C LYS A 99 -4.80 -0.30 13.28
N GLY A 100 -4.05 -1.09 14.02
CA GLY A 100 -4.42 -2.46 14.41
C GLY A 100 -3.34 -3.13 15.26
N GLU A 101 -3.29 -4.47 15.25
CA GLU A 101 -2.31 -5.27 16.03
C GLU A 101 -0.85 -4.82 15.80
N LYS A 102 -0.57 -4.37 14.58
CA LYS A 102 0.76 -3.99 14.12
C LYS A 102 0.93 -2.48 14.26
N ASN A 103 1.65 -2.04 15.29
CA ASN A 103 2.02 -0.63 15.49
C ASN A 103 2.68 -0.03 14.24
N ASN A 104 2.45 1.27 14.04
CA ASN A 104 3.12 2.10 13.04
C ASN A 104 3.06 1.57 11.61
N ARG A 105 1.97 0.87 11.28
CA ARG A 105 1.73 0.34 9.95
C ARG A 105 1.09 1.41 9.07
N GLY A 106 1.61 1.57 7.86
CA GLY A 106 1.09 2.53 6.90
C GLY A 106 1.88 2.51 5.61
N TRP A 107 1.58 3.47 4.73
CA TRP A 107 2.33 3.66 3.50
C TRP A 107 2.24 5.11 3.01
N LYS A 108 3.17 5.50 2.14
CA LYS A 108 3.13 6.77 1.41
C LYS A 108 3.29 6.53 -0.09
N HIS A 109 2.47 7.19 -0.90
CA HIS A 109 2.64 7.27 -2.35
C HIS A 109 2.90 8.69 -2.80
N TRP A 110 3.74 8.87 -3.81
CA TRP A 110 3.96 10.16 -4.49
C TRP A 110 4.44 9.92 -5.92
N ILE A 111 4.31 10.93 -6.77
CA ILE A 111 4.69 10.87 -8.19
C ILE A 111 5.85 11.83 -8.42
N GLU A 112 6.90 11.34 -9.09
CA GLU A 112 8.02 12.15 -9.58
C GLU A 112 8.20 11.87 -11.08
N GLY A 113 7.79 12.82 -11.91
CA GLY A 113 7.81 12.64 -13.38
C GLY A 113 6.89 11.49 -13.81
N ASP A 114 7.47 10.48 -14.44
CA ASP A 114 6.78 9.28 -14.93
C ASP A 114 6.82 8.10 -13.93
N LYS A 115 7.24 8.35 -12.68
CA LYS A 115 7.41 7.30 -11.66
C LYS A 115 6.43 7.48 -10.52
N LEU A 116 5.73 6.39 -10.20
CA LEU A 116 5.01 6.23 -8.95
C LEU A 116 5.93 5.61 -7.89
N HIS A 117 6.08 6.31 -6.78
CA HIS A 117 6.81 5.83 -5.61
C HIS A 117 5.85 5.29 -4.56
N LEU A 118 6.26 4.22 -3.89
CA LEU A 118 5.54 3.62 -2.76
C LEU A 118 6.55 3.24 -1.67
N VAL A 119 6.40 3.83 -0.48
CA VAL A 119 7.09 3.37 0.72
C VAL A 119 6.07 2.76 1.66
N ARG A 120 6.31 1.51 2.06
CA ARG A 120 5.50 0.82 3.08
C ARG A 120 6.24 0.89 4.39
N THR A 121 5.61 1.47 5.40
CA THR A 121 6.27 1.76 6.66
C THR A 121 5.72 0.85 7.75
N LYS A 122 6.68 0.37 8.53
CA LYS A 122 6.54 -0.05 9.91
C LYS A 122 7.44 0.90 10.69
N TYR A 123 6.94 2.02 11.22
CA TYR A 123 7.81 2.89 12.03
C TYR A 123 8.26 2.09 13.24
N VAL A 124 9.57 2.00 13.45
CA VAL A 124 10.12 1.45 14.67
C VAL A 124 10.30 2.65 15.58
N ASP A 125 9.46 2.77 16.61
CA ASP A 125 9.72 3.75 17.66
C ASP A 125 10.94 3.24 18.45
N PHE A 126 12.00 4.05 18.49
CA PHE A 126 13.07 3.86 19.45
C PHE A 126 12.66 4.57 20.74
N VAL A 127 12.80 3.89 21.88
CA VAL A 127 12.66 4.49 23.22
C VAL A 127 13.95 5.25 23.56
#